data_AF-A0A2G5EFB4-F1
#
_entry.id   AF-A0A2G5EFB4-F1
#
_cell.length_a   1.000
_cell.length_b   1.000
_cell.length_c   1.000
_cell.angle_alpha   90.00
_cell.angle_beta   90.00
_cell.angle_gamma   90.00
#
_symmetry.space_group_name_H-M   'P 1'
#
loop_
_entity.id
_entity.type
_entity.pdbx_description
1 polymer ?
#
loop_
_entity_poly.entity_id
_entity_poly.type
_entity_poly.pdbx_seq_one_letter_code
_entity_poly.pdbx_strand_id
1 'polypeptide(L)'
;MSSFSDQMEHGNSTQTPSSRGSSEMERTQSQMESGVYITSYAAAMFIAAMVTIGVLFITIIATLTVMLRSCQNRNAGVLQLGVRSDEKMFILHAELNRLEVEEFPSICKTHIIQYFKEGDQYLRDLKWTIWMIHSYLNSLKPHADGLDVVLMDLDDILNVVEDKHQAAAHILDLYTKLQASGWSLILITRKPETLHIVTMETLISSGYKSWSSLIMRSDDEMLMESWAYFSNRRAVLQKLDFRISSVISSHMDALTGPCLGKRVFKLPSPPN
;
A
#
# COMPACT_ATOMS: atom_id res chain seq x y z
N MET A 1 58.72 -4.75 -34.30
CA MET A 1 59.92 -3.98 -33.86
C MET A 1 59.49 -3.19 -32.65
N SER A 2 60.07 -3.25 -31.46
CA SER A 2 61.19 -3.99 -30.85
C SER A 2 61.15 -3.49 -29.40
N SER A 3 60.84 -4.35 -28.43
CA SER A 3 61.81 -4.80 -27.42
C SER A 3 62.91 -3.78 -27.07
N PHE A 4 62.95 -3.37 -25.80
CA PHE A 4 64.23 -3.18 -25.13
C PHE A 4 64.11 -3.72 -23.71
N SER A 5 64.93 -4.74 -23.48
CA SER A 5 65.18 -5.42 -22.22
C SER A 5 66.35 -4.76 -21.51
N ASP A 6 66.60 -5.28 -20.31
CA ASP A 6 67.88 -5.43 -19.62
C ASP A 6 68.31 -4.33 -18.64
N GLN A 7 68.46 -4.75 -17.39
CA GLN A 7 69.82 -4.90 -16.87
C GLN A 7 69.98 -6.08 -15.92
N MET A 8 70.95 -6.93 -16.29
CA MET A 8 71.66 -7.96 -15.54
C MET A 8 72.61 -7.36 -14.50
N GLU A 9 73.03 -8.17 -13.52
CA GLU A 9 74.45 -8.57 -13.33
C GLU A 9 74.53 -9.85 -12.47
N HIS A 10 75.09 -10.94 -13.02
CA HIS A 10 76.46 -11.48 -12.79
C HIS A 10 76.67 -12.04 -11.37
N GLY A 11 77.18 -13.24 -11.12
CA GLY A 11 77.87 -14.23 -11.94
C GLY A 11 78.81 -15.01 -11.00
N ASN A 12 78.92 -16.34 -11.17
CA ASN A 12 80.20 -17.06 -11.16
C ASN A 12 79.97 -18.58 -11.25
N SER A 13 80.43 -19.14 -12.37
CA SER A 13 80.84 -20.54 -12.52
C SER A 13 82.32 -20.67 -12.17
N THR A 14 82.75 -21.81 -11.61
CA THR A 14 83.95 -22.51 -12.10
C THR A 14 84.03 -23.95 -11.57
N GLN A 15 84.43 -24.82 -12.49
CA GLN A 15 84.74 -26.25 -12.35
C GLN A 15 86.04 -26.49 -11.57
N THR A 16 86.18 -27.66 -10.93
CA THR A 16 87.33 -28.58 -11.18
C THR A 16 87.02 -29.99 -10.67
N PRO A 17 87.27 -31.06 -11.46
CA PRO A 17 87.33 -32.44 -10.97
C PRO A 17 88.79 -32.80 -10.68
N SER A 18 89.11 -33.30 -9.48
CA SER A 18 90.41 -33.91 -9.20
C SER A 18 90.25 -35.35 -8.74
N SER A 19 90.96 -36.22 -9.45
CA SER A 19 91.01 -37.66 -9.34
C SER A 19 91.69 -38.20 -8.08
N ARG A 20 91.31 -39.45 -7.75
CA ARG A 20 92.19 -40.57 -7.35
C ARG A 20 92.37 -40.79 -5.84
N GLY A 21 91.88 -41.93 -5.38
CA GLY A 21 92.19 -42.48 -4.06
C GLY A 21 91.24 -43.59 -3.67
N SER A 22 91.52 -44.81 -4.14
CA SER A 22 90.91 -46.05 -3.67
C SER A 22 91.33 -46.34 -2.21
N SER A 23 90.37 -46.49 -1.31
CA SER A 23 90.49 -47.35 -0.14
C SER A 23 89.11 -47.57 0.47
N GLU A 24 88.61 -48.80 0.35
CA GLU A 24 87.60 -49.34 1.25
C GLU A 24 88.13 -49.28 2.69
N MET A 25 87.39 -48.62 3.58
CA MET A 25 87.44 -48.89 5.01
C MET A 25 86.15 -48.39 5.64
N GLU A 26 85.41 -49.32 6.23
CA GLU A 26 84.24 -49.12 7.07
C GLU A 26 84.37 -47.93 8.03
N ARG A 27 83.39 -47.02 7.99
CA ARG A 27 83.00 -46.24 9.17
C ARG A 27 81.59 -45.66 9.02
N THR A 28 80.65 -46.29 9.72
CA THR A 28 79.46 -45.71 10.37
C THR A 28 78.74 -44.58 9.63
N GLN A 29 77.60 -44.90 9.02
CA GLN A 29 76.55 -43.92 8.76
C GLN A 29 75.27 -44.39 9.44
N SER A 30 75.11 -43.97 10.69
CA SER A 30 73.83 -43.99 11.37
C SER A 30 72.84 -43.17 10.53
N GLN A 31 71.80 -43.84 10.07
CA GLN A 31 70.65 -43.21 9.41
C GLN A 31 69.97 -42.30 10.45
N MET A 32 70.31 -41.00 10.44
CA MET A 32 69.57 -39.98 11.18
C MET A 32 68.26 -39.74 10.45
N GLU A 33 67.23 -40.48 10.84
CA GLU A 33 65.85 -40.09 10.63
C GLU A 33 65.64 -38.80 11.42
N SER A 34 65.54 -37.65 10.72
CA SER A 34 65.32 -36.36 11.35
C SER A 34 63.87 -36.27 11.83
N GLY A 35 63.53 -37.02 12.88
CA GLY A 35 62.27 -36.89 13.60
C GLY A 35 62.24 -35.54 14.29
N VAL A 36 61.28 -34.70 13.96
CA VAL A 36 60.98 -33.50 14.76
C VAL A 36 60.31 -33.99 16.05
N TYR A 37 61.11 -34.20 17.10
CA TYR A 37 60.61 -34.56 18.42
C TYR A 37 59.99 -33.32 19.06
N ILE A 38 58.67 -33.17 18.90
CA ILE A 38 57.89 -32.18 19.63
C ILE A 38 57.83 -32.64 21.09
N THR A 39 58.20 -31.77 22.02
CA THR A 39 58.11 -32.08 23.45
C THR A 39 56.65 -32.40 23.81
N SER A 40 56.44 -33.35 24.72
CA SER A 40 55.09 -33.75 25.16
C SER A 40 54.21 -32.54 25.57
N TYR A 41 54.84 -31.53 26.18
CA TYR A 41 54.20 -30.27 26.52
C TYR A 41 53.75 -29.46 25.30
N ALA A 42 54.60 -29.29 24.29
CA ALA A 42 54.24 -28.57 23.06
C ALA A 42 53.13 -29.29 22.28
N ALA A 43 53.16 -30.63 22.21
CA ALA A 43 52.10 -31.41 21.58
C ALA A 43 50.75 -31.23 22.31
N ALA A 44 50.76 -31.19 23.64
CA ALA A 44 49.56 -30.93 24.43
C ALA A 44 48.98 -29.53 24.17
N MET A 45 49.83 -28.51 24.01
CA MET A 45 49.38 -27.15 23.68
C MET A 45 48.75 -27.07 22.29
N PHE A 46 49.33 -27.74 21.29
CA PHE A 46 48.76 -27.81 19.94
C PHE A 46 47.39 -28.51 19.93
N ILE A 47 47.27 -29.63 20.64
CA ILE A 47 46.00 -30.37 20.72
C ILE A 47 44.94 -29.52 21.42
N ALA A 48 45.29 -28.87 22.55
CA ALA A 48 44.38 -27.97 23.25
C ALA A 48 43.90 -26.82 22.35
N ALA A 49 44.82 -26.19 21.62
CA ALA A 49 44.48 -25.11 20.68
C ALA A 49 43.51 -25.59 19.58
N MET A 50 43.78 -26.75 18.96
CA MET A 50 42.91 -27.32 17.92
C MET A 50 41.51 -27.64 18.45
N VAL A 51 41.41 -28.17 19.68
CA VAL A 51 40.12 -28.45 20.32
C VAL A 51 39.36 -27.14 20.59
N THR A 52 40.03 -26.11 21.11
CA THR A 52 39.38 -24.82 21.39
C THR A 52 38.87 -24.13 20.12
N ILE A 53 39.65 -24.17 19.03
CA ILE A 53 39.25 -23.64 17.73
C ILE A 53 38.08 -24.45 17.17
N GLY A 54 38.13 -25.78 17.28
CA GLY A 54 37.04 -26.66 16.85
C GLY A 54 35.72 -26.36 17.56
N VAL A 55 35.76 -26.19 18.89
CA VAL A 55 34.57 -25.81 19.68
C VAL A 55 34.07 -24.43 19.26
N LEU A 56 34.96 -23.45 19.06
CA LEU A 56 34.58 -22.11 18.60
C LEU A 56 33.87 -22.17 17.24
N PHE A 57 34.42 -22.89 16.26
CA PHE A 57 33.79 -23.05 14.95
C PHE A 57 32.40 -23.72 15.05
N ILE A 58 32.27 -24.78 15.85
CA ILE A 58 30.97 -25.45 16.04
C ILE A 58 29.96 -24.51 16.70
N THR A 59 30.37 -23.70 17.68
CA THR A 59 29.46 -22.71 18.31
C THR A 59 29.05 -21.60 17.34
N ILE A 60 29.96 -21.12 16.48
CA ILE A 60 29.65 -20.15 15.43
C ILE A 60 28.67 -20.75 14.42
N ILE A 61 28.91 -21.98 13.96
CA ILE A 61 28.00 -22.66 13.01
C ILE A 61 26.63 -22.89 13.66
N ALA A 62 26.58 -23.34 14.91
CA ALA A 62 25.32 -23.57 15.62
C ALA A 62 24.54 -22.26 15.84
N THR A 63 25.21 -21.19 16.28
CA THR A 63 24.58 -19.87 16.47
C THR A 63 24.12 -19.27 15.14
N LEU A 64 24.93 -19.38 14.07
CA LEU A 64 24.56 -18.97 12.72
C LEU A 64 23.35 -19.78 12.22
N THR A 65 23.31 -21.09 12.47
CA THR A 65 22.19 -21.96 12.10
C THR A 65 20.91 -21.58 12.84
N VAL A 66 21.00 -21.26 14.13
CA VAL A 66 19.85 -20.81 14.93
C VAL A 66 19.38 -19.42 14.49
N MET A 67 20.29 -18.49 14.22
CA MET A 67 20.00 -17.15 13.69
C MET A 67 19.36 -17.24 12.29
N LEU A 68 19.92 -18.06 11.39
CA LEU A 68 19.37 -18.34 10.07
C LEU A 68 18.00 -19.01 10.18
N ARG A 69 17.82 -19.99 11.07
CA ARG A 69 16.52 -20.64 11.28
C ARG A 69 15.50 -19.67 11.88
N SER A 70 15.91 -18.71 12.71
CA SER A 70 15.05 -17.64 13.21
C SER A 70 14.65 -16.65 12.11
N CYS A 71 15.58 -16.28 11.23
CA CYS A 71 15.32 -15.49 10.02
C CYS A 71 14.43 -16.24 9.02
N GLN A 72 14.66 -17.55 8.84
CA GLN A 72 13.90 -18.40 7.94
C GLN A 72 12.51 -18.67 8.50
N ASN A 73 12.32 -18.81 9.82
CA ASN A 73 10.98 -18.90 10.41
C ASN A 73 10.23 -17.55 10.38
N ARG A 74 10.96 -16.42 10.23
CA ARG A 74 10.35 -15.10 9.92
C ARG A 74 10.05 -14.91 8.43
N ASN A 75 10.80 -15.55 7.53
CA ASN A 75 10.78 -15.27 6.08
C ASN A 75 10.57 -16.53 5.19
N ALA A 76 10.08 -17.65 5.72
CA ALA A 76 9.68 -18.84 4.94
C ALA A 76 8.22 -18.78 4.47
N GLY A 77 7.65 -17.57 4.41
CA GLY A 77 6.65 -17.27 3.40
C GLY A 77 7.38 -17.06 2.08
N VAL A 78 6.78 -17.52 0.97
CA VAL A 78 7.07 -17.07 -0.39
C VAL A 78 7.53 -15.61 -0.36
N LEU A 79 8.59 -15.29 -1.11
CA LEU A 79 9.06 -13.93 -1.32
C LEU A 79 7.91 -13.13 -1.98
N GLN A 80 6.95 -12.68 -1.17
CA GLN A 80 6.04 -11.60 -1.51
C GLN A 80 6.96 -10.39 -1.60
N LEU A 81 7.53 -10.22 -2.80
CA LEU A 81 7.89 -8.91 -3.32
C LEU A 81 6.81 -7.93 -2.83
N GLY A 82 7.20 -6.81 -2.24
CA GLY A 82 6.33 -5.91 -1.47
C GLY A 82 5.18 -5.27 -2.27
N VAL A 83 4.26 -6.09 -2.76
CA VAL A 83 3.12 -5.75 -3.60
C VAL A 83 2.02 -5.05 -2.77
N ARG A 84 2.04 -5.21 -1.45
CA ARG A 84 1.02 -4.67 -0.53
C ARG A 84 1.01 -3.14 -0.41
N SER A 85 2.12 -2.46 -0.70
CA SER A 85 2.16 -0.98 -0.68
C SER A 85 1.64 -0.39 -1.99
N ASP A 86 1.94 -1.03 -3.11
CA ASP A 86 1.60 -0.53 -4.44
C ASP A 86 0.09 -0.63 -4.70
N GLU A 87 -0.57 -1.70 -4.25
CA GLU A 87 -2.00 -1.92 -4.43
C GLU A 87 -2.88 -0.84 -3.79
N LYS A 88 -2.52 -0.38 -2.59
CA LYS A 88 -3.23 0.73 -1.92
C LYS A 88 -3.13 2.02 -2.70
N MET A 89 -1.98 2.26 -3.34
CA MET A 89 -1.78 3.42 -4.20
C MET A 89 -2.69 3.33 -5.42
N PHE A 90 -2.83 2.16 -6.03
CA PHE A 90 -3.74 1.98 -7.17
C PHE A 90 -5.21 2.17 -6.80
N ILE A 91 -5.66 1.64 -5.65
CA ILE A 91 -7.03 1.85 -5.16
C ILE A 91 -7.26 3.35 -4.93
N LEU A 92 -6.35 4.04 -4.25
CA LEU A 92 -6.46 5.48 -4.04
C LEU A 92 -6.50 6.24 -5.37
N HIS A 93 -5.63 5.87 -6.31
CA HIS A 93 -5.57 6.51 -7.61
C HIS A 93 -6.88 6.31 -8.38
N ALA A 94 -7.48 5.13 -8.31
CA ALA A 94 -8.78 4.88 -8.93
C ALA A 94 -9.93 5.59 -8.25
N GLU A 95 -9.96 5.65 -6.92
CA GLU A 95 -10.96 6.39 -6.16
C GLU A 95 -10.95 7.89 -6.51
N LEU A 96 -9.77 8.44 -6.84
CA LEU A 96 -9.61 9.84 -7.21
C LEU A 96 -9.82 10.11 -8.71
N ASN A 97 -9.48 9.17 -9.59
CA ASN A 97 -9.51 9.38 -11.04
C ASN A 97 -10.65 8.62 -11.74
N ARG A 98 -11.49 7.89 -11.00
CA ARG A 98 -12.60 7.10 -11.53
C ARG A 98 -12.16 6.11 -12.63
N LEU A 99 -11.08 5.39 -12.36
CA LEU A 99 -10.57 4.39 -13.29
C LEU A 99 -11.55 3.22 -13.41
N GLU A 100 -11.82 2.79 -14.63
CA GLU A 100 -12.57 1.57 -14.93
C GLU A 100 -11.73 0.33 -14.60
N VAL A 101 -12.38 -0.80 -14.29
CA VAL A 101 -11.71 -2.07 -13.94
C VAL A 101 -10.73 -2.50 -15.04
N GLU A 102 -11.02 -2.15 -16.28
CA GLU A 102 -10.26 -2.44 -17.49
C GLU A 102 -8.90 -1.75 -17.51
N GLU A 103 -8.86 -0.50 -17.03
CA GLU A 103 -7.69 0.40 -17.05
C GLU A 103 -6.62 0.01 -16.04
N PHE A 104 -6.98 -0.82 -15.05
CA PHE A 104 -6.00 -1.27 -14.07
C PHE A 104 -4.99 -2.24 -14.66
N PRO A 105 -3.72 -2.15 -14.23
CA PRO A 105 -2.74 -3.19 -14.48
C PRO A 105 -3.31 -4.56 -14.09
N SER A 106 -3.09 -5.58 -14.93
CA SER A 106 -3.63 -6.94 -14.71
C SER A 106 -3.31 -7.50 -13.32
N ILE A 107 -2.15 -7.16 -12.76
CA ILE A 107 -1.72 -7.55 -11.42
C ILE A 107 -2.60 -6.97 -10.30
N CYS A 108 -3.25 -5.83 -10.52
CA CYS A 108 -4.09 -5.15 -9.53
C CYS A 108 -5.56 -5.56 -9.58
N LYS A 109 -6.04 -6.07 -10.73
CA LYS A 109 -7.47 -6.38 -10.95
C LYS A 109 -8.05 -7.30 -9.86
N THR A 110 -7.32 -8.35 -9.49
CA THR A 110 -7.77 -9.27 -8.42
C THR A 110 -7.93 -8.57 -7.08
N HIS A 111 -7.00 -7.69 -6.70
CA HIS A 111 -7.02 -7.00 -5.41
C HIS A 111 -8.11 -5.93 -5.34
N ILE A 112 -8.40 -5.25 -6.44
CA ILE A 112 -9.49 -4.28 -6.54
C ILE A 112 -10.84 -4.99 -6.45
N ILE A 113 -11.00 -6.10 -7.18
CA ILE A 113 -12.18 -6.94 -7.08
C ILE A 113 -12.34 -7.46 -5.64
N GLN A 114 -11.27 -7.90 -4.98
CA GLN A 114 -11.32 -8.31 -3.57
C GLN A 114 -11.70 -7.16 -2.65
N TYR A 115 -11.11 -5.97 -2.80
CA TYR A 115 -11.44 -4.80 -2.00
C TYR A 115 -12.92 -4.43 -2.12
N PHE A 116 -13.46 -4.40 -3.34
CA PHE A 116 -14.84 -3.99 -3.56
C PHE A 116 -15.85 -5.12 -3.41
N LYS A 117 -15.67 -6.31 -3.99
CA LYS A 117 -16.68 -7.38 -4.00
C LYS A 117 -16.65 -8.26 -2.76
N GLU A 118 -15.47 -8.52 -2.20
CA GLU A 118 -15.27 -9.52 -1.13
C GLU A 118 -14.80 -8.91 0.20
N GLY A 119 -14.54 -7.61 0.23
CA GLY A 119 -13.67 -7.01 1.24
C GLY A 119 -14.36 -6.36 2.43
N ASP A 120 -14.00 -6.82 3.63
CA ASP A 120 -14.16 -6.08 4.90
C ASP A 120 -13.50 -4.69 4.86
N GLN A 121 -12.51 -4.50 3.98
CA GLN A 121 -11.73 -3.28 3.90
C GLN A 121 -12.55 -2.11 3.32
N TYR A 122 -13.26 -2.29 2.21
CA TYR A 122 -14.16 -1.25 1.67
C TYR A 122 -15.18 -0.80 2.72
N LEU A 123 -15.79 -1.77 3.42
CA LEU A 123 -16.77 -1.49 4.45
C LEU A 123 -16.14 -0.75 5.66
N ARG A 124 -14.92 -1.11 6.04
CA ARG A 124 -14.15 -0.44 7.09
C ARG A 124 -13.86 1.01 6.71
N ASP A 125 -13.41 1.24 5.48
CA ASP A 125 -13.06 2.57 4.99
C ASP A 125 -14.34 3.44 4.88
N LEU A 126 -15.44 2.88 4.40
CA LEU A 126 -16.76 3.54 4.42
C LEU A 126 -17.21 3.91 5.83
N LYS A 127 -17.11 2.99 6.80
CA LYS A 127 -17.47 3.25 8.21
C LYS A 127 -16.63 4.37 8.82
N TRP A 128 -15.33 4.40 8.54
CA TRP A 128 -14.46 5.48 9.00
C TRP A 128 -14.85 6.82 8.38
N THR A 129 -15.11 6.85 7.07
CA THR A 129 -15.57 8.08 6.40
C THR A 129 -16.90 8.57 6.97
N ILE A 130 -17.87 7.68 7.17
CA ILE A 130 -19.15 8.01 7.81
C ILE A 130 -18.96 8.57 9.22
N TRP A 131 -18.09 7.95 10.01
CA TRP A 131 -17.77 8.44 11.34
C TRP A 131 -17.14 9.83 11.30
N MET A 132 -16.21 10.08 10.36
CA MET A 132 -15.60 11.41 10.17
C MET A 132 -16.63 12.47 9.78
N ILE A 133 -17.54 12.14 8.85
CA ILE A 133 -18.63 13.03 8.44
C ILE A 133 -19.50 13.39 9.64
N HIS A 134 -20.00 12.37 10.34
CA HIS A 134 -20.90 12.55 11.48
C HIS A 134 -20.21 13.33 12.62
N SER A 135 -18.96 13.00 12.94
CA SER A 135 -18.18 13.70 13.96
C SER A 135 -17.99 15.18 13.62
N TYR A 136 -17.64 15.49 12.37
CA TYR A 136 -17.48 16.87 11.91
C TYR A 136 -18.80 17.64 11.96
N LEU A 137 -19.87 17.09 11.38
CA LEU A 137 -21.17 17.78 11.32
C LEU A 137 -21.83 17.92 12.70
N ASN A 138 -21.61 16.98 13.63
CA ASN A 138 -22.10 17.11 15.01
C ASN A 138 -21.32 18.14 15.84
N SER A 139 -20.08 18.44 15.45
CA SER A 139 -19.32 19.53 16.09
C SER A 139 -19.83 20.92 15.69
N LEU A 140 -20.68 20.98 14.68
CA LEU A 140 -21.31 22.21 14.19
C LEU A 140 -22.78 22.26 14.65
N LYS A 141 -23.33 23.48 14.69
CA LYS A 141 -24.75 23.71 14.96
C LYS A 141 -25.37 24.42 13.76
N PRO A 142 -26.32 23.81 13.04
CA PRO A 142 -27.02 24.50 11.96
C PRO A 142 -27.85 25.65 12.54
N HIS A 143 -28.01 26.73 11.78
CA HIS A 143 -28.91 27.82 12.17
C HIS A 143 -30.36 27.36 12.08
N ALA A 144 -31.23 27.99 12.87
CA ALA A 144 -32.65 27.65 12.93
C ALA A 144 -33.45 28.06 11.68
N ASP A 145 -32.84 28.78 10.74
CA ASP A 145 -33.46 29.23 9.49
C ASP A 145 -33.58 28.11 8.44
N GLY A 146 -32.94 26.95 8.66
CA GLY A 146 -32.95 25.81 7.74
C GLY A 146 -32.11 26.01 6.47
N LEU A 147 -31.31 27.09 6.39
CA LEU A 147 -30.50 27.41 5.22
C LEU A 147 -29.10 26.77 5.26
N ASP A 148 -28.66 26.24 6.41
CA ASP A 148 -27.45 25.41 6.47
C ASP A 148 -27.74 24.00 5.95
N VAL A 149 -27.12 23.67 4.82
CA VAL A 149 -27.42 22.43 4.09
C VAL A 149 -26.22 21.51 3.97
N VAL A 150 -26.51 20.21 3.95
CA VAL A 150 -25.58 19.18 3.50
C VAL A 150 -26.07 18.71 2.13
N LEU A 151 -25.20 18.86 1.13
CA LEU A 151 -25.47 18.40 -0.23
C LEU A 151 -24.96 16.98 -0.39
N MET A 152 -25.83 16.04 -0.74
CA MET A 152 -25.51 14.63 -0.88
C MET A 152 -25.76 14.14 -2.31
N ASP A 153 -24.72 13.62 -2.94
CA ASP A 153 -24.76 13.01 -4.26
C ASP A 153 -25.30 11.57 -4.18
N LEU A 154 -26.32 11.26 -4.98
CA LEU A 154 -27.07 10.01 -4.90
C LEU A 154 -26.57 8.88 -5.80
N ASP A 155 -25.76 9.15 -6.81
CA ASP A 155 -25.63 8.21 -7.93
C ASP A 155 -25.09 6.83 -7.51
N ASP A 156 -24.03 6.76 -6.70
CA ASP A 156 -23.59 5.46 -6.17
C ASP A 156 -24.33 5.06 -4.90
N ILE A 157 -24.95 6.01 -4.17
CA ILE A 157 -25.72 5.69 -2.97
C ILE A 157 -26.92 4.82 -3.33
N LEU A 158 -27.57 5.10 -4.46
CA LEU A 158 -28.68 4.32 -4.99
C LEU A 158 -28.21 2.97 -5.58
N ASN A 159 -27.05 2.95 -6.24
CA ASN A 159 -26.52 1.70 -6.83
C ASN A 159 -25.98 0.73 -5.76
N VAL A 160 -25.47 1.24 -4.65
CA VAL A 160 -25.02 0.42 -3.49
C VAL A 160 -26.18 -0.37 -2.86
N VAL A 161 -27.43 0.08 -3.02
CA VAL A 161 -28.63 -0.65 -2.56
C VAL A 161 -28.81 -1.98 -3.30
N GLU A 162 -28.38 -2.07 -4.57
CA GLU A 162 -28.60 -3.25 -5.40
C GLU A 162 -27.56 -4.35 -5.12
N ASP A 163 -26.29 -3.97 -4.89
CA ASP A 163 -25.18 -4.93 -4.79
C ASP A 163 -24.62 -5.13 -3.36
N LYS A 164 -24.82 -4.19 -2.42
CA LYS A 164 -24.17 -4.21 -1.09
C LYS A 164 -25.06 -3.69 0.05
N HIS A 165 -25.94 -4.56 0.51
CA HIS A 165 -26.86 -4.33 1.64
C HIS A 165 -26.22 -3.66 2.87
N GLN A 166 -25.01 -4.05 3.26
CA GLN A 166 -24.38 -3.48 4.46
C GLN A 166 -23.86 -2.05 4.26
N ALA A 167 -23.32 -1.73 3.09
CA ALA A 167 -22.85 -0.38 2.78
C ALA A 167 -24.03 0.59 2.66
N ALA A 168 -25.12 0.16 2.01
CA ALA A 168 -26.36 0.91 1.93
C ALA A 168 -26.91 1.25 3.33
N ALA A 169 -26.92 0.25 4.23
CA ALA A 169 -27.38 0.44 5.61
C ALA A 169 -26.57 1.50 6.37
N HIS A 170 -25.23 1.53 6.19
CA HIS A 170 -24.40 2.55 6.85
C HIS A 170 -24.63 3.96 6.30
N ILE A 171 -24.84 4.10 4.99
CA ILE A 171 -25.12 5.41 4.39
C ILE A 171 -26.50 5.92 4.83
N LEU A 172 -27.51 5.04 4.90
CA LEU A 172 -28.82 5.39 5.44
C LEU A 172 -28.76 5.77 6.93
N ASP A 173 -27.97 5.06 7.73
CA ASP A 173 -27.72 5.41 9.14
C ASP A 173 -27.07 6.81 9.27
N LEU A 174 -26.09 7.14 8.40
CA LEU A 174 -25.55 8.49 8.34
C LEU A 174 -26.64 9.51 8.00
N TYR A 175 -27.41 9.27 6.95
CA TYR A 175 -28.48 10.16 6.51
C TYR A 175 -29.46 10.48 7.65
N THR A 176 -29.97 9.45 8.33
CA THR A 176 -30.93 9.61 9.44
C THR A 176 -30.32 10.34 10.64
N LYS A 177 -29.04 10.09 10.97
CA LYS A 177 -28.33 10.80 12.05
C LYS A 177 -28.14 12.28 11.75
N LEU A 178 -27.86 12.63 10.49
CA LEU A 178 -27.72 14.04 10.10
C LEU A 178 -29.07 14.77 10.23
N GLN A 179 -30.17 14.14 9.80
CA GLN A 179 -31.51 14.70 9.99
C GLN A 179 -31.86 14.87 11.46
N ALA A 180 -31.61 13.85 12.30
CA ALA A 180 -31.86 13.91 13.73
C ALA A 180 -31.03 15.01 14.43
N SER A 181 -29.89 15.38 13.84
CA SER A 181 -29.03 16.48 14.30
C SER A 181 -29.45 17.86 13.76
N GLY A 182 -30.59 17.94 13.06
CA GLY A 182 -31.18 19.19 12.57
C GLY A 182 -30.62 19.67 11.23
N TRP A 183 -29.87 18.85 10.50
CA TRP A 183 -29.35 19.22 9.19
C TRP A 183 -30.42 19.15 8.10
N SER A 184 -30.49 20.22 7.29
CA SER A 184 -31.26 20.26 6.05
C SER A 184 -30.49 19.50 4.96
N LEU A 185 -31.05 18.41 4.45
CA LEU A 185 -30.38 17.56 3.46
C LEU A 185 -30.92 17.87 2.05
N ILE A 186 -30.04 18.30 1.16
CA ILE A 186 -30.35 18.46 -0.27
C ILE A 186 -29.71 17.29 -1.00
N LEU A 187 -30.51 16.60 -1.80
CA LEU A 187 -30.08 15.48 -2.61
C LEU A 187 -29.84 15.96 -4.04
N ILE A 188 -28.79 15.48 -4.67
CA ILE A 188 -28.45 15.80 -6.06
C ILE A 188 -28.03 14.53 -6.81
N THR A 189 -28.41 14.42 -8.08
CA THR A 189 -28.10 13.27 -8.94
C THR A 189 -27.80 13.73 -10.36
N ARG A 190 -27.05 12.92 -11.12
CA ARG A 190 -26.82 13.15 -12.56
C ARG A 190 -27.97 12.61 -13.42
N LYS A 191 -28.99 11.98 -12.82
CA LYS A 191 -30.18 11.49 -13.54
C LYS A 191 -31.01 12.65 -14.11
N PRO A 192 -31.70 12.45 -15.25
CA PRO A 192 -32.58 13.45 -15.83
C PRO A 192 -33.87 13.62 -15.02
N GLU A 193 -34.41 14.82 -14.99
CA GLU A 193 -35.66 15.20 -14.32
C GLU A 193 -36.88 14.36 -14.78
N THR A 194 -36.83 13.82 -16.00
CA THR A 194 -37.85 12.88 -16.52
C THR A 194 -37.99 11.62 -15.66
N LEU A 195 -36.97 11.26 -14.88
CA LEU A 195 -36.97 10.14 -13.94
C LEU A 195 -37.29 10.56 -12.49
N HIS A 196 -37.81 11.77 -12.27
CA HIS A 196 -38.05 12.31 -10.92
C HIS A 196 -38.96 11.41 -10.07
N ILE A 197 -40.12 11.02 -10.62
CA ILE A 197 -41.08 10.17 -9.88
C ILE A 197 -40.45 8.84 -9.50
N VAL A 198 -39.81 8.16 -10.46
CA VAL A 198 -39.16 6.86 -10.24
C VAL A 198 -38.05 6.97 -9.19
N THR A 199 -37.20 8.01 -9.28
CA THR A 199 -36.10 8.22 -8.32
C THR A 199 -36.62 8.53 -6.92
N MET A 200 -37.68 9.33 -6.81
CA MET A 200 -38.34 9.62 -5.54
C MET A 200 -38.94 8.35 -4.91
N GLU A 201 -39.61 7.50 -5.69
CA GLU A 201 -40.13 6.22 -5.21
C GLU A 201 -39.02 5.28 -4.73
N THR A 202 -37.91 5.19 -5.48
CA THR A 202 -36.72 4.41 -5.07
C THR A 202 -36.12 4.93 -3.76
N LEU A 203 -36.01 6.25 -3.58
CA LEU A 203 -35.51 6.84 -2.34
C LEU A 203 -36.39 6.47 -1.14
N ILE A 204 -37.70 6.62 -1.30
CA ILE A 204 -38.69 6.33 -0.25
C ILE A 204 -38.68 4.84 0.12
N SER A 205 -38.66 3.95 -0.89
CA SER A 205 -38.62 2.50 -0.68
C SER A 205 -37.30 2.05 -0.03
N SER A 206 -36.20 2.76 -0.32
CA SER A 206 -34.89 2.55 0.30
C SER A 206 -34.73 3.19 1.68
N GLY A 207 -35.78 3.85 2.21
CA GLY A 207 -35.82 4.41 3.56
C GLY A 207 -35.39 5.87 3.68
N TYR A 208 -34.95 6.51 2.60
CA TYR A 208 -34.67 7.94 2.59
C TYR A 208 -36.00 8.71 2.59
N LYS A 209 -36.14 9.68 3.50
CA LYS A 209 -37.36 10.49 3.67
C LYS A 209 -36.99 11.89 4.14
N SER A 210 -37.89 12.85 4.00
CA SER A 210 -37.74 14.20 4.58
C SER A 210 -36.48 14.96 4.15
N TRP A 211 -36.05 14.78 2.90
CA TRP A 211 -35.05 15.67 2.29
C TRP A 211 -35.70 17.02 1.94
N SER A 212 -34.89 18.08 1.91
CA SER A 212 -35.36 19.45 1.65
C SER A 212 -35.59 19.70 0.16
N SER A 213 -34.75 19.13 -0.69
CA SER A 213 -34.86 19.24 -2.14
C SER A 213 -34.15 18.07 -2.81
N LEU A 214 -34.70 17.61 -3.95
CA LEU A 214 -34.06 16.67 -4.87
C LEU A 214 -33.74 17.45 -6.16
N ILE A 215 -32.46 17.55 -6.49
CA ILE A 215 -31.96 18.26 -7.68
C ILE A 215 -31.56 17.21 -8.72
N MET A 216 -32.23 17.25 -9.87
CA MET A 216 -31.93 16.39 -11.02
C MET A 216 -31.60 17.26 -12.24
N ARG A 217 -31.03 16.64 -13.27
CA ARG A 217 -30.59 17.36 -14.47
C ARG A 217 -31.79 17.68 -15.35
N SER A 218 -31.91 18.94 -15.75
CA SER A 218 -32.83 19.29 -16.84
C SER A 218 -32.29 18.83 -18.20
N ASP A 219 -33.14 18.80 -19.21
CA ASP A 219 -32.77 18.34 -20.55
C ASP A 219 -31.61 19.16 -21.18
N ASP A 220 -31.56 20.47 -20.91
CA ASP A 220 -30.46 21.35 -21.33
C ASP A 220 -29.17 21.07 -20.56
N GLU A 221 -29.28 20.72 -19.27
CA GLU A 221 -28.13 20.37 -18.45
C GLU A 221 -27.57 18.99 -18.78
N MET A 222 -28.33 18.09 -19.41
CA MET A 222 -27.83 16.75 -19.79
C MET A 222 -26.62 16.82 -20.72
N LEU A 223 -26.51 17.89 -21.52
CA LEU A 223 -25.39 18.12 -22.43
C LEU A 223 -24.14 18.70 -21.74
N MET A 224 -24.26 19.09 -20.47
CA MET A 224 -23.18 19.67 -19.69
C MET A 224 -22.24 18.59 -19.13
N GLU A 225 -20.99 18.92 -18.87
CA GLU A 225 -20.11 18.04 -18.09
C GLU A 225 -20.59 17.95 -16.64
N SER A 226 -20.48 16.76 -16.03
CA SER A 226 -21.00 16.52 -14.68
C SER A 226 -20.42 17.48 -13.63
N TRP A 227 -19.11 17.75 -13.65
CA TRP A 227 -18.50 18.68 -12.70
C TRP A 227 -19.07 20.10 -12.82
N ALA A 228 -19.36 20.55 -14.05
CA ALA A 228 -19.93 21.86 -14.32
C ALA A 228 -21.38 21.92 -13.82
N TYR A 229 -22.15 20.84 -13.97
CA TYR A 229 -23.50 20.73 -13.41
C TYR A 229 -23.50 20.89 -11.88
N PHE A 230 -22.66 20.12 -11.17
CA PHE A 230 -22.55 20.23 -9.72
C PHE A 230 -22.09 21.64 -9.29
N SER A 231 -21.09 22.20 -9.97
CA SER A 231 -20.62 23.57 -9.72
C SER A 231 -21.74 24.60 -9.87
N ASN A 232 -22.49 24.53 -10.97
CA ASN A 232 -23.59 25.46 -11.25
C ASN A 232 -24.71 25.33 -10.22
N ARG A 233 -25.11 24.11 -9.85
CA ARG A 233 -26.15 23.89 -8.84
C ARG A 233 -25.73 24.39 -7.46
N ARG A 234 -24.46 24.22 -7.05
CA ARG A 234 -23.94 24.83 -5.81
C ARG A 234 -23.96 26.36 -5.85
N ALA A 235 -23.60 26.96 -6.99
CA ALA A 235 -23.65 28.40 -7.17
C ALA A 235 -25.08 28.95 -7.10
N VAL A 236 -26.06 28.23 -7.66
CA VAL A 236 -27.48 28.56 -7.55
C VAL A 236 -27.95 28.50 -6.09
N LEU A 237 -27.59 27.43 -5.36
CA LEU A 237 -27.92 27.31 -3.93
C LEU A 237 -27.37 28.49 -3.12
N GLN A 238 -26.12 28.90 -3.34
CA GLN A 238 -25.54 30.05 -2.66
C GLN A 238 -26.24 31.37 -3.00
N LYS A 239 -26.69 31.56 -4.25
CA LYS A 239 -27.49 32.73 -4.66
C LYS A 239 -28.88 32.76 -4.01
N LEU A 240 -29.39 31.62 -3.58
CA LEU A 240 -30.63 31.46 -2.83
C LEU A 240 -30.38 31.50 -1.31
N ASP A 241 -29.26 32.07 -0.87
CA ASP A 241 -28.84 32.20 0.54
C ASP A 241 -28.60 30.88 1.30
N PHE A 242 -28.58 29.74 0.59
CA PHE A 242 -28.17 28.47 1.22
C PHE A 242 -26.68 28.47 1.57
N ARG A 243 -26.40 28.01 2.78
CA ARG A 243 -25.04 27.85 3.31
C ARG A 243 -24.66 26.37 3.26
N ILE A 244 -23.97 25.99 2.19
CA ILE A 244 -23.46 24.63 2.03
C ILE A 244 -22.40 24.37 3.11
N SER A 245 -22.77 23.59 4.13
CA SER A 245 -21.87 23.23 5.22
C SER A 245 -20.99 22.04 4.84
N SER A 246 -21.52 21.13 4.03
CA SER A 246 -20.75 20.02 3.51
C SER A 246 -21.29 19.49 2.19
N VAL A 247 -20.39 18.98 1.34
CA VAL A 247 -20.75 18.15 0.18
C VAL A 247 -20.25 16.72 0.41
N ILE A 248 -21.12 15.74 0.21
CA ILE A 248 -20.82 14.31 0.36
C ILE A 248 -21.07 13.65 -1.00
N SER A 249 -20.05 13.02 -1.56
CA SER A 249 -20.17 12.30 -2.82
C SER A 249 -19.14 11.18 -2.91
N SER A 250 -19.44 10.17 -3.69
CA SER A 250 -18.49 9.14 -4.11
C SER A 250 -17.73 9.50 -5.39
N HIS A 251 -18.02 10.63 -6.04
CA HIS A 251 -17.37 11.05 -7.29
C HIS A 251 -16.67 12.39 -7.14
N MET A 252 -15.48 12.52 -7.72
CA MET A 252 -14.66 13.73 -7.61
C MET A 252 -15.21 14.92 -8.41
N ASP A 253 -16.01 14.69 -9.45
CA ASP A 253 -16.70 15.73 -10.21
C ASP A 253 -17.66 16.57 -9.34
N ALA A 254 -18.28 15.95 -8.34
CA ALA A 254 -19.13 16.63 -7.35
C ALA A 254 -18.33 17.37 -6.27
N LEU A 255 -17.03 17.04 -6.09
CA LEU A 255 -16.17 17.55 -5.02
C LEU A 255 -15.13 18.57 -5.50
N THR A 256 -15.21 19.01 -6.75
CA THR A 256 -14.29 19.97 -7.37
C THR A 256 -15.02 21.21 -7.88
N GLY A 257 -14.26 22.28 -8.16
CA GLY A 257 -14.79 23.55 -8.63
C GLY A 257 -15.19 24.53 -7.50
N PRO A 258 -15.82 25.66 -7.83
CA PRO A 258 -16.22 26.66 -6.85
C PRO A 258 -17.41 26.20 -6.00
N CYS A 259 -17.71 26.99 -4.95
CA CYS A 259 -18.92 26.84 -4.13
C CYS A 259 -19.03 25.50 -3.35
N LEU A 260 -17.90 24.87 -2.98
CA LEU A 260 -17.88 23.56 -2.28
C LEU A 260 -18.39 23.58 -0.83
N GLY A 261 -18.69 24.75 -0.28
CA GLY A 261 -19.04 24.89 1.13
C GLY A 261 -17.82 24.79 2.05
N LYS A 262 -18.05 24.44 3.33
CA LYS A 262 -16.97 24.42 4.35
C LYS A 262 -16.09 23.18 4.28
N ARG A 263 -16.64 22.02 3.91
CA ARG A 263 -15.90 20.75 3.81
C ARG A 263 -16.51 19.83 2.75
N VAL A 264 -15.68 18.99 2.16
CA VAL A 264 -16.08 17.92 1.24
C VAL A 264 -15.71 16.57 1.82
N PHE A 265 -16.51 15.54 1.53
CA PHE A 265 -16.22 14.16 1.92
C PHE A 265 -16.39 13.24 0.71
N LYS A 266 -15.31 12.52 0.39
CA LYS A 266 -15.29 11.45 -0.61
C LYS A 266 -15.69 10.13 0.06
N LEU A 267 -16.85 9.59 -0.31
CA LEU A 267 -17.20 8.21 0.02
C LEU A 267 -16.40 7.26 -0.89
N PRO A 268 -15.90 6.13 -0.39
CA PRO A 268 -15.32 5.12 -1.26
C PRO A 268 -16.39 4.58 -2.21
N SER A 269 -16.04 4.35 -3.46
CA SER A 269 -16.94 3.76 -4.47
C SER A 269 -16.23 2.73 -5.32
N PRO A 270 -16.94 1.66 -5.71
CA PRO A 270 -16.37 0.71 -6.67
C PRO A 270 -16.02 1.42 -7.98
N PRO A 271 -14.93 1.00 -8.65
CA PRO A 271 -14.70 1.35 -10.03
C PRO A 271 -15.90 0.88 -10.85
N ASN A 272 -16.24 1.69 -11.84
CA ASN A 272 -17.28 1.37 -12.81
C ASN A 272 -16.85 0.21 -13.73
#